data_AF-A0A1F2QST8-F1
#
_entry.id   AF-A0A1F2QST8-F1
#
_cell.length_a   1.000
_cell.length_b   1.000
_cell.length_c   1.000
_cell.angle_alpha   90.00
_cell.angle_beta   90.00
_cell.angle_gamma   90.00
#
_symmetry.space_group_name_H-M   'P 1'
#
loop_
_entity.id
_entity.type
_entity.pdbx_description
1 polymer ?
#
loop_
_entity_poly.entity_id
_entity_poly.type
_entity_poly.pdbx_seq_one_letter_code
_entity_poly.pdbx_strand_id
1 'polypeptide(L)'
;MPEQMVGSIESELLEVEQAFLASREQWPRPGWVEEYIAAFVRLRELYEYIEMEIERQDLAFRAERELRILHEHCLWLARRIGREIFFRTQLSMERELRAQSVARAYDVYLRLVEVQGLENEFQRLTDSQLAEQLLSGRFELYRDLGSPLVPE
;
A
#
# COMPACT_ATOMS: atom_id res chain seq x y z
N MET A 1 -31.42 15.25 -10.45
CA MET A 1 -30.74 14.07 -11.04
C MET A 1 -29.28 13.89 -10.57
N PRO A 2 -28.50 14.92 -10.16
CA PRO A 2 -27.13 14.73 -9.64
C PRO A 2 -27.04 13.91 -8.35
N GLU A 3 -28.02 14.02 -7.45
CA GLU A 3 -28.03 13.29 -6.17
C GLU A 3 -28.16 11.77 -6.34
N GLN A 4 -28.87 11.30 -7.37
CA GLN A 4 -29.00 9.86 -7.65
C GLN A 4 -27.69 9.26 -8.17
N MET A 5 -26.94 10.02 -8.96
CA MET A 5 -25.63 9.62 -9.46
C MET A 5 -24.59 9.55 -8.34
N VAL A 6 -24.51 10.59 -7.49
CA VAL A 6 -23.63 10.61 -6.31
C VAL A 6 -23.91 9.39 -5.42
N GLY A 7 -25.19 9.10 -5.15
CA GLY A 7 -25.59 7.93 -4.38
C GLY A 7 -25.21 6.59 -5.04
N SER A 8 -25.27 6.49 -6.37
CA SER A 8 -24.83 5.29 -7.10
C SER A 8 -23.34 5.05 -6.94
N ILE A 9 -22.52 6.09 -7.16
CA ILE A 9 -21.05 6.01 -7.01
C ILE A 9 -20.66 5.64 -5.59
N GLU A 10 -21.32 6.25 -4.59
CA GLU A 10 -21.07 5.95 -3.18
C GLU A 10 -21.38 4.48 -2.85
N SER A 11 -22.50 3.96 -3.35
CA SER A 11 -22.87 2.55 -3.20
C SER A 11 -21.84 1.61 -3.83
N GLU A 12 -21.37 1.92 -5.04
CA GLU A 12 -20.38 1.09 -5.72
C GLU A 12 -19.01 1.12 -5.03
N LEU A 13 -18.56 2.27 -4.53
CA LEU A 13 -17.35 2.36 -3.71
C LEU A 13 -17.47 1.52 -2.44
N LEU A 14 -18.62 1.56 -1.78
CA LEU A 14 -18.89 0.76 -0.58
C LEU A 14 -18.87 -0.74 -0.88
N GLU A 15 -19.44 -1.18 -2.00
CA GLU A 15 -19.37 -2.58 -2.44
C GLU A 15 -17.94 -3.04 -2.67
N VAL A 16 -17.10 -2.21 -3.32
CA VAL A 16 -15.69 -2.53 -3.52
C VAL A 16 -14.96 -2.61 -2.19
N GLU A 17 -15.21 -1.69 -1.27
CA GLU A 17 -14.59 -1.74 0.07
C GLU A 17 -15.01 -2.99 0.85
N GLN A 18 -16.29 -3.35 0.84
CA GLN A 18 -16.80 -4.54 1.52
C GLN A 18 -16.20 -5.81 0.93
N ALA A 19 -16.13 -5.92 -0.40
CA ALA A 19 -15.50 -7.05 -1.08
C ALA A 19 -14.00 -7.15 -0.73
N PHE A 20 -13.30 -6.01 -0.67
CA PHE A 20 -11.91 -5.95 -0.23
C PHE A 20 -11.74 -6.46 1.21
N LEU A 21 -12.57 -6.00 2.15
CA LEU A 21 -12.52 -6.41 3.55
C LEU A 21 -12.83 -7.90 3.73
N ALA A 22 -13.83 -8.42 3.02
CA ALA A 22 -14.16 -9.85 3.05
C ALA A 22 -13.00 -10.72 2.51
N SER A 23 -12.38 -10.31 1.40
CA SER A 23 -11.19 -10.99 0.85
C SER A 23 -9.99 -10.90 1.80
N ARG A 24 -9.88 -9.78 2.54
CA ARG A 24 -8.82 -9.59 3.53
C ARG A 24 -8.90 -10.60 4.67
N GLU A 25 -10.09 -10.89 5.19
CA GLU A 25 -10.31 -11.80 6.32
C GLU A 25 -10.05 -13.28 5.98
N GLN A 26 -10.21 -13.66 4.71
CA GLN A 26 -10.13 -15.06 4.27
C GLN A 26 -8.72 -15.51 3.85
N TRP A 27 -7.69 -14.71 4.13
CA TRP A 27 -6.32 -15.02 3.71
C TRP A 27 -5.60 -15.96 4.69
N PRO A 28 -4.77 -16.91 4.19
CA PRO A 28 -4.44 -17.16 2.78
C PRO A 28 -5.49 -18.03 2.07
N ARG A 29 -5.90 -17.62 0.87
CA ARG A 29 -6.74 -18.43 -0.02
C ARG A 29 -6.29 -18.34 -1.48
N PRO A 30 -6.45 -19.38 -2.30
CA PRO A 30 -6.24 -19.30 -3.74
C PRO A 30 -7.12 -18.22 -4.38
N GLY A 31 -6.63 -17.55 -5.42
CA GLY A 31 -7.42 -16.56 -6.18
C GLY A 31 -7.45 -15.15 -5.58
N TRP A 32 -6.72 -14.88 -4.50
CA TRP A 32 -6.77 -13.59 -3.80
C TRP A 32 -6.23 -12.43 -4.64
N VAL A 33 -5.31 -12.71 -5.57
CA VAL A 33 -4.71 -11.70 -6.47
C VAL A 33 -5.75 -11.23 -7.48
N GLU A 34 -6.50 -12.16 -8.06
CA GLU A 34 -7.52 -11.93 -9.08
C GLU A 34 -8.65 -11.04 -8.53
N GLU A 35 -9.03 -11.23 -7.27
CA GLU A 35 -10.03 -10.40 -6.60
C GLU A 35 -9.56 -8.97 -6.39
N TYR A 36 -8.30 -8.78 -6.02
CA TYR A 36 -7.75 -7.44 -5.89
C TYR A 36 -7.58 -6.77 -7.25
N ILE A 37 -7.23 -7.51 -8.30
CA ILE A 37 -7.24 -6.99 -9.68
C ILE A 37 -8.66 -6.56 -10.06
N ALA A 38 -9.68 -7.38 -9.79
CA ALA A 38 -11.07 -7.04 -10.07
C ALA A 38 -11.51 -5.77 -9.31
N ALA A 39 -11.12 -5.63 -8.04
CA ALA A 39 -11.37 -4.41 -7.26
C ALA A 39 -10.68 -3.18 -7.89
N PHE A 40 -9.43 -3.31 -8.34
CA PHE A 40 -8.72 -2.22 -9.03
C PHE A 40 -9.36 -1.82 -10.35
N VAL A 41 -9.86 -2.79 -11.13
CA VAL A 41 -10.58 -2.51 -12.38
C VAL A 41 -11.85 -1.71 -12.09
N ARG A 42 -12.65 -2.14 -11.11
CA ARG A 42 -13.87 -1.41 -10.69
C ARG A 42 -13.55 0.00 -10.19
N LEU A 43 -12.50 0.18 -9.40
CA LEU A 43 -12.08 1.51 -8.94
C LEU A 43 -11.61 2.40 -10.08
N ARG A 44 -10.90 1.85 -11.08
CA ARG A 44 -10.52 2.63 -12.25
C ARG A 44 -11.75 3.11 -13.02
N GLU A 45 -12.72 2.24 -13.25
CA GLU A 45 -13.97 2.58 -13.93
C GLU A 45 -14.75 3.66 -13.17
N LEU A 46 -14.86 3.55 -11.84
CA LEU A 46 -15.47 4.57 -11.00
C LEU A 46 -14.71 5.89 -11.03
N TYR A 47 -13.38 5.84 -10.98
CA TYR A 47 -12.53 7.03 -11.05
C TYR A 47 -12.71 7.79 -12.36
N GLU A 48 -12.66 7.08 -13.49
CA GLU A 48 -12.89 7.65 -14.83
C GLU A 48 -14.29 8.23 -14.95
N TYR A 49 -15.30 7.55 -14.39
CA TYR A 49 -16.67 8.03 -14.36
C TYR A 49 -16.81 9.32 -13.53
N ILE A 50 -16.22 9.37 -12.33
CA ILE A 50 -16.25 10.57 -11.47
C ILE A 50 -15.56 11.75 -12.16
N GLU A 51 -14.39 11.55 -12.76
CA GLU A 51 -13.67 12.61 -13.49
C GLU A 51 -14.53 13.16 -14.65
N MET A 52 -15.11 12.27 -15.46
CA MET A 52 -15.98 12.68 -16.56
C MET A 52 -17.19 13.48 -16.06
N GLU A 53 -17.78 13.10 -14.92
CA GLU A 53 -18.90 13.82 -14.35
C GLU A 53 -18.48 15.19 -13.81
N ILE A 54 -17.34 15.30 -13.09
CA ILE A 54 -16.80 16.58 -12.60
C ILE A 54 -16.54 17.57 -13.73
N GLU A 55 -16.07 17.08 -14.89
CA GLU A 55 -15.80 17.93 -16.06
C GLU A 55 -17.07 18.50 -16.73
N ARG A 56 -18.27 18.03 -16.34
CA ARG A 56 -19.51 18.57 -16.87
C ARG A 56 -19.79 19.98 -16.35
N GLN A 57 -20.02 20.90 -17.29
CA GLN A 57 -20.23 22.33 -17.00
C GLN A 57 -21.58 22.65 -16.34
N ASP A 58 -22.48 21.67 -16.16
CA ASP A 58 -23.83 21.84 -15.62
C ASP A 58 -24.02 21.29 -14.18
N LEU A 59 -22.92 21.00 -13.47
CA LEU A 59 -22.98 20.56 -12.08
C LEU A 59 -23.28 21.72 -11.11
N ALA A 60 -24.22 21.47 -10.20
CA ALA A 60 -24.36 22.33 -9.03
C ALA A 60 -23.12 22.19 -8.12
N PHE A 61 -22.66 23.29 -7.53
CA PHE A 61 -21.48 23.34 -6.66
C PHE A 61 -21.46 22.26 -5.57
N ARG A 62 -22.63 21.94 -4.99
CA ARG A 62 -22.76 20.87 -3.99
C ARG A 62 -22.42 19.49 -4.57
N ALA A 63 -22.96 19.17 -5.74
CA ALA A 63 -22.72 17.89 -6.40
C ALA A 63 -21.25 17.77 -6.85
N GLU A 64 -20.66 18.84 -7.37
CA GLU A 64 -19.22 18.88 -7.69
C GLU A 64 -18.36 18.59 -6.46
N ARG A 65 -18.67 19.23 -5.32
CA ARG A 65 -17.94 19.00 -4.06
C ARG A 65 -18.08 17.55 -3.58
N GLU A 66 -19.29 16.99 -3.65
CA GLU A 66 -19.54 15.59 -3.29
C GLU A 66 -18.75 14.64 -4.21
N LEU A 67 -18.72 14.88 -5.52
CA LEU A 67 -17.92 14.10 -6.47
C LEU A 67 -16.42 14.18 -6.19
N ARG A 68 -15.88 15.35 -5.84
CA ARG A 68 -14.47 15.49 -5.44
C ARG A 68 -14.13 14.68 -4.18
N ILE A 69 -15.05 14.59 -3.22
CA ILE A 69 -14.86 13.74 -2.03
C ILE A 69 -14.84 12.25 -2.43
N LEU A 70 -15.75 11.83 -3.31
CA LEU A 70 -15.80 10.46 -3.81
C LEU A 70 -14.55 10.10 -4.63
N HIS A 71 -14.01 11.04 -5.39
CA HIS A 71 -12.75 10.90 -6.11
C HIS A 71 -11.57 10.64 -5.16
N GLU A 72 -11.43 11.46 -4.12
CA GLU A 72 -10.41 11.28 -3.08
C GLU A 72 -10.56 9.94 -2.37
N HIS A 73 -11.80 9.53 -2.10
CA HIS A 73 -12.11 8.24 -1.49
C HIS A 73 -11.70 7.07 -2.40
N CYS A 74 -11.98 7.14 -3.69
CA CYS A 74 -11.57 6.14 -4.68
C CYS A 74 -10.04 5.97 -4.71
N LEU A 75 -9.30 7.08 -4.73
CA LEU A 75 -7.83 7.07 -4.70
C LEU A 75 -7.29 6.50 -3.39
N TRP A 76 -7.90 6.86 -2.26
CA TRP A 76 -7.52 6.30 -0.96
C TRP A 76 -7.74 4.78 -0.92
N LEU A 77 -8.88 4.29 -1.40
CA LEU A 77 -9.19 2.87 -1.42
C LEU A 77 -8.24 2.11 -2.35
N ALA A 78 -7.94 2.64 -3.53
CA ALA A 78 -6.95 2.07 -4.44
C ALA A 78 -5.56 1.95 -3.79
N ARG A 79 -5.07 3.00 -3.11
CA ARG A 79 -3.80 2.95 -2.37
C ARG A 79 -3.82 1.91 -1.26
N ARG A 80 -4.94 1.79 -0.54
CA ARG A 80 -5.11 0.82 0.54
C ARG A 80 -5.08 -0.62 0.03
N ILE A 81 -5.81 -0.92 -1.04
CA ILE A 81 -5.80 -2.24 -1.69
C ILE A 81 -4.38 -2.56 -2.18
N GLY A 82 -3.72 -1.63 -2.86
CA GLY A 82 -2.36 -1.82 -3.36
C GLY A 82 -1.36 -2.18 -2.25
N ARG A 83 -1.40 -1.46 -1.12
CA ARG A 83 -0.56 -1.77 0.05
C ARG A 83 -0.78 -3.19 0.58
N GLU A 84 -2.03 -3.63 0.66
CA GLU A 84 -2.37 -4.97 1.12
C GLU A 84 -1.85 -6.04 0.15
N ILE A 85 -1.93 -5.81 -1.18
CA ILE A 85 -1.36 -6.72 -2.18
C ILE A 85 0.15 -6.88 -1.97
N PHE A 86 0.87 -5.75 -1.91
CA PHE A 86 2.33 -5.80 -1.76
C PHE A 86 2.74 -6.51 -0.47
N PHE A 87 2.09 -6.18 0.64
CA PHE A 87 2.34 -6.81 1.93
C PHE A 87 2.13 -8.33 1.88
N ARG A 88 1.01 -8.79 1.30
CA ARG A 88 0.70 -10.23 1.21
C ARG A 88 1.64 -10.97 0.27
N THR A 89 2.01 -10.36 -0.85
CA THR A 89 3.00 -10.92 -1.78
C THR A 89 4.35 -11.08 -1.09
N GLN A 90 4.81 -10.05 -0.39
CA GLN A 90 6.05 -10.11 0.40
C GLN A 90 5.99 -11.22 1.45
N LEU A 91 4.91 -11.27 2.24
CA LEU A 91 4.74 -12.30 3.26
C LEU A 91 4.69 -13.73 2.68
N SER A 92 4.06 -13.91 1.51
CA SER A 92 4.03 -15.20 0.83
C SER A 92 5.42 -15.61 0.36
N MET A 93 6.16 -14.68 -0.25
CA MET A 93 7.54 -14.91 -0.72
C MET A 93 8.48 -15.19 0.45
N GLU A 94 8.36 -14.48 1.57
CA GLU A 94 9.14 -14.73 2.79
C GLU A 94 8.86 -16.12 3.36
N ARG A 95 7.58 -16.55 3.39
CA ARG A 95 7.21 -17.90 3.84
C ARG A 95 7.77 -18.98 2.93
N GLU A 96 7.72 -18.78 1.61
CA GLU A 96 8.27 -19.71 0.63
C GLU A 96 9.79 -19.79 0.76
N LEU A 97 10.46 -18.64 0.86
CA LEU A 97 11.91 -18.58 1.06
C LEU A 97 12.31 -19.30 2.34
N ARG A 98 11.62 -19.05 3.46
CA ARG A 98 11.86 -19.73 4.74
C ARG A 98 11.73 -21.24 4.62
N ALA A 99 10.73 -21.72 3.87
CA ALA A 99 10.48 -23.14 3.68
C ALA A 99 11.56 -23.84 2.83
N GLN A 100 12.18 -23.12 1.89
CA GLN A 100 13.20 -23.66 0.98
C GLN A 100 14.63 -23.45 1.47
N SER A 101 14.85 -22.48 2.37
CA SER A 101 16.18 -22.12 2.88
C SER A 101 16.63 -23.01 4.04
N VAL A 102 17.92 -23.35 4.07
CA VAL A 102 18.60 -23.78 5.30
C VAL A 102 18.55 -22.62 6.30
N ALA A 103 18.26 -22.88 7.58
CA ALA A 103 18.01 -21.84 8.60
C ALA A 103 19.01 -20.65 8.55
N ARG A 104 20.31 -20.95 8.42
CA ARG A 104 21.37 -19.94 8.32
C ARG A 104 21.25 -19.02 7.09
N ALA A 105 20.77 -19.53 5.96
CA ALA A 105 20.56 -18.73 4.75
C ALA A 105 19.37 -17.77 4.90
N TYR A 106 18.33 -18.17 5.65
CA TYR A 106 17.20 -17.31 5.98
C TYR A 106 17.62 -16.15 6.89
N ASP A 107 18.45 -16.44 7.91
CA ASP A 107 18.95 -15.40 8.82
C ASP A 107 19.80 -14.35 8.08
N VAL A 108 20.63 -14.79 7.12
CA VAL A 108 21.38 -13.88 6.24
C VAL A 108 20.44 -13.04 5.37
N TYR A 109 19.38 -13.65 4.83
CA TYR A 109 18.38 -12.93 4.04
C TYR A 109 17.67 -11.85 4.85
N LEU A 110 17.17 -12.16 6.05
CA LEU A 110 16.49 -11.19 6.90
C LEU A 110 17.39 -9.99 7.21
N ARG A 111 18.66 -10.26 7.51
CA ARG A 111 19.63 -9.21 7.78
C ARG A 111 19.97 -8.37 6.55
N LEU A 112 19.98 -8.97 5.36
CA LEU A 112 20.12 -8.24 4.10
C LEU A 112 18.93 -7.28 3.89
N VAL A 113 17.70 -7.72 4.19
CA VAL A 113 16.50 -6.88 4.10
C VAL A 113 16.58 -5.71 5.09
N GLU A 114 17.04 -5.94 6.32
CA GLU A 114 17.25 -4.88 7.31
C GLU A 114 18.26 -3.83 6.82
N VAL A 115 19.40 -4.26 6.25
CA VAL A 115 20.41 -3.38 5.67
C VAL A 115 19.82 -2.56 4.52
N GLN A 116 19.07 -3.19 3.61
CA GLN A 116 18.42 -2.51 2.50
C GLN A 116 17.35 -1.50 2.99
N GLY A 117 16.63 -1.81 4.06
CA GLY A 117 15.70 -0.90 4.70
C GLY A 117 16.40 0.36 5.21
N LEU A 118 17.47 0.16 5.99
CA LEU A 118 18.28 1.25 6.53
C LEU A 118 18.96 2.08 5.44
N GLU A 119 19.45 1.45 4.37
CA GLU A 119 19.99 2.15 3.20
C GLU A 119 18.94 3.05 2.54
N ASN A 120 17.74 2.52 2.29
CA ASN A 120 16.65 3.28 1.70
C ASN A 120 16.19 4.44 2.59
N GLU A 121 16.14 4.25 3.91
CA GLU A 121 15.85 5.32 4.86
C GLU A 121 16.93 6.40 4.84
N PHE A 122 18.20 6.01 4.85
CA PHE A 122 19.33 6.92 4.78
C PHE A 122 19.34 7.74 3.49
N GLN A 123 19.05 7.11 2.34
CA GLN A 123 18.97 7.80 1.04
C GLN A 123 17.81 8.81 0.94
N ARG A 124 16.76 8.66 1.75
CA ARG A 124 15.62 9.59 1.79
C ARG A 124 15.84 10.80 2.69
N LEU A 125 16.92 10.83 3.47
CA LEU A 125 17.24 11.95 4.34
C LEU A 125 17.64 13.17 3.52
N THR A 126 17.14 14.34 3.91
CA THR A 126 17.63 15.62 3.39
C THR A 126 18.96 16.01 4.06
N ASP A 127 19.73 16.90 3.45
CA ASP A 127 21.00 17.39 4.01
C ASP A 127 20.86 17.96 5.44
N SER A 128 19.73 18.61 5.73
CA SER A 128 19.41 19.11 7.07
C SER A 128 19.17 17.98 8.08
N GLN A 129 18.49 16.90 7.67
CA GLN A 129 18.26 15.72 8.51
C GLN A 129 19.55 14.93 8.73
N LEU A 130 20.40 14.83 7.71
CA LEU A 130 21.74 14.25 7.82
C LEU A 130 22.61 15.04 8.82
N ALA A 131 22.63 16.38 8.72
CA ALA A 131 23.35 17.23 9.66
C ALA A 131 22.85 17.05 11.11
N GLU A 132 21.52 16.95 11.30
CA GLU A 132 20.93 16.69 12.61
C GLU A 132 21.31 15.31 13.17
N GLN A 133 21.29 14.27 12.32
CA GLN A 133 21.72 12.93 12.73
C GLN A 133 23.22 12.90 13.09
N LEU A 134 24.06 13.65 12.35
CA LEU A 134 25.50 13.74 12.61
C LEU A 134 25.79 14.40 13.95
N LEU A 135 25.07 15.48 14.28
CA LEU A 135 25.24 16.21 15.53
C LEU A 135 24.64 15.47 16.74
N SER A 136 23.59 14.67 16.53
CA SER A 136 22.91 13.92 17.61
C SER A 136 23.51 12.54 17.89
N GLY A 137 24.47 12.07 17.07
CA GLY A 137 25.10 10.77 17.27
C GLY A 137 24.17 9.57 17.00
N ARG A 138 23.03 9.76 16.34
CA ARG A 138 22.01 8.72 16.07
C ARG A 138 22.47 7.58 15.13
N PHE A 139 23.72 7.61 14.69
CA PHE A 139 24.34 6.55 13.89
C PHE A 139 24.64 5.25 14.66
N GLU A 140 24.35 5.19 15.97
CA GLU A 140 24.50 3.96 16.76
C GLU A 140 23.66 2.80 16.23
N LEU A 141 22.56 3.08 15.52
CA LEU A 141 21.73 2.07 14.84
C LEU A 141 22.51 1.28 13.76
N TYR A 142 23.60 1.83 13.21
CA TYR A 142 24.43 1.14 12.20
C TYR A 142 25.56 0.30 12.83
N ARG A 143 25.77 0.40 14.15
CA ARG A 143 26.85 -0.33 14.86
C ARG A 143 26.65 -1.84 14.74
N ASP A 144 25.41 -2.29 14.70
CA ASP A 144 25.05 -3.71 14.68
C ASP A 144 25.11 -4.33 13.27
N LEU A 145 25.30 -3.51 12.22
CA LEU A 145 25.46 -4.02 10.85
C LEU A 145 26.74 -4.84 10.65
N GLY A 146 27.78 -4.59 11.46
CA GLY A 146 29.06 -5.30 11.40
C GLY A 146 29.19 -6.53 12.31
N SER A 147 28.22 -6.78 13.22
CA SER A 147 28.32 -7.88 14.19
C SER A 147 28.21 -9.26 13.51
N PRO A 148 29.07 -10.25 13.76
CA PRO A 148 28.91 -11.58 13.14
C PRO A 148 27.57 -12.22 13.55
N LEU A 149 26.97 -13.03 12.65
CA LEU A 149 25.77 -13.84 12.89
C LEU A 149 26.07 -15.01 13.86
N VAL A 150 26.54 -14.72 15.08
CA VAL A 150 27.00 -15.67 16.13
C VAL A 150 28.16 -16.60 15.67
N PRO A 151 29.18 -16.84 16.51
CA PRO A 151 30.27 -17.77 16.18
C PRO A 151 29.82 -19.24 16.32
N GLU A 152 30.49 -20.11 15.57
CA GLU A 152 30.44 -21.59 15.50
C GLU A 152 29.63 -22.37 16.55
#